data_AF-A0A285DRZ5-F1
#
_entry.id   AF-A0A285DRZ5-F1
#
_cell.length_a   1.000
_cell.length_b   1.000
_cell.length_c   1.000
_cell.angle_alpha   90.00
_cell.angle_beta   90.00
_cell.angle_gamma   90.00
#
_symmetry.space_group_name_H-M   'P 1'
#
loop_
_entity.id
_entity.type
_entity.pdbx_description
1 polymer ?
#
loop_
_entity_poly.entity_id
_entity_poly.type
_entity_poly.pdbx_seq_one_letter_code
_entity_poly.pdbx_strand_id
1 'polypeptide(L)'
;MTSLPSTRTRRFSTGRARPFFWEEAARDWQVRRVERRRPEFCEYIARSLRAVREGVGQEAGTAASMRTLHRVFLPDEGADLLDDAYVAEHYALTLFGLHQHAASELVHQSGIGLGTACLRLRQSEALTQSAVERRLTAAATAQDLHELAQHLQRLVPLLARAGVGLDYTRLFWELARWDGPERNRTLRAWGLQYTDPGIPLPRSGEDEDEHGAGTGREPAPYWTTFGPGGEMGAELAALGSGTGREAGTVAAMWAFYRTRMTFELRDKGALTRDLAAEHAALTLFARHQQTHVRPMHVAGNSPGTAAGLLAKKAAADGAGKSATVALHRRFGVLLTSVDVDELVMHLRSLIPLLNQAGVALDYDLLRNALRTWDDPRRPGTATFFRQRWDRDFHTAATS
;
A
#
# COMPACT_ATOMS: atom_id res chain seq x y z
N MET A 1 5.64 15.28 45.60
CA MET A 1 6.73 15.33 44.60
C MET A 1 6.77 13.97 43.92
N THR A 2 6.13 13.87 42.77
CA THR A 2 5.88 12.60 42.07
C THR A 2 6.85 12.51 40.90
N SER A 3 7.79 11.58 40.96
CA SER A 3 8.84 11.35 39.97
C SER A 3 8.26 10.72 38.69
N LEU A 4 8.47 11.37 37.55
CA LEU A 4 8.18 10.85 36.22
C LEU A 4 9.18 9.74 35.86
N PRO A 5 8.77 8.65 35.18
CA PRO A 5 9.71 7.66 34.68
C PRO A 5 10.48 8.23 33.48
N SER A 6 11.79 8.21 33.58
CA SER A 6 12.73 8.71 32.57
C SER A 6 12.69 7.80 31.33
N THR A 7 12.26 8.35 30.19
CA THR A 7 12.36 7.72 28.88
C THR A 7 13.83 7.48 28.55
N ARG A 8 14.31 6.24 28.67
CA ARG A 8 15.66 5.85 28.26
C ARG A 8 15.74 5.88 26.73
N THR A 9 16.17 7.00 26.18
CA THR A 9 16.68 7.07 24.80
C THR A 9 18.00 6.30 24.75
N ARG A 10 17.95 5.01 24.34
CA ARG A 10 19.15 4.20 24.10
C ARG A 10 19.91 4.81 22.92
N ARG A 11 21.06 5.44 23.21
CA ARG A 11 22.07 5.78 22.20
C ARG A 11 22.71 4.48 21.73
N PHE A 12 22.54 4.13 20.46
CA PHE A 12 23.33 3.08 19.81
C PHE A 12 24.79 3.53 19.77
N SER A 13 25.69 2.74 20.36
CA SER A 13 27.13 2.98 20.30
C SER A 13 27.63 2.77 18.87
N THR A 14 28.41 3.72 18.37
CA THR A 14 28.98 3.77 17.02
C THR A 14 30.20 2.85 16.88
N GLY A 15 30.03 1.56 17.16
CA GLY A 15 30.88 0.50 16.61
C GLY A 15 30.23 0.00 15.32
N ARG A 16 31.00 -0.18 14.22
CA ARG A 16 30.44 -0.64 12.94
C ARG A 16 29.72 -1.97 13.18
N ALA A 17 28.38 -1.95 13.19
CA ALA A 17 27.57 -3.14 13.42
C ALA A 17 28.02 -4.22 12.45
N ARG A 18 28.27 -5.45 12.94
CA ARG A 18 28.65 -6.57 12.08
C ARG A 18 27.53 -6.77 11.05
N PRO A 19 27.88 -7.05 9.78
CA PRO A 19 26.88 -7.31 8.74
C PRO A 19 25.97 -8.48 9.12
N PHE A 20 24.73 -8.46 8.60
CA PHE A 20 23.84 -9.61 8.71
C PHE A 20 24.39 -10.80 7.91
N PHE A 21 24.00 -12.02 8.29
CA PHE A 21 24.49 -13.24 7.64
C PHE A 21 24.24 -13.26 6.12
N TRP A 22 23.08 -12.78 5.65
CA TRP A 22 22.80 -12.68 4.21
C TRP A 22 23.70 -11.67 3.49
N GLU A 23 24.18 -10.62 4.17
CA GLU A 23 25.15 -9.67 3.62
C GLU A 23 26.56 -10.28 3.59
N GLU A 24 26.92 -11.10 4.58
CA GLU A 24 28.17 -11.88 4.56
C GLU A 24 28.18 -12.88 3.40
N ALA A 25 27.08 -13.61 3.20
CA ALA A 25 26.90 -14.52 2.07
C ALA A 25 26.98 -13.79 0.72
N ALA A 26 26.37 -12.60 0.62
CA ALA A 26 26.45 -11.78 -0.59
C ALA A 26 27.89 -11.32 -0.91
N ARG A 27 28.67 -10.95 0.11
CA ARG A 27 30.09 -10.59 -0.06
C ARG A 27 30.93 -11.79 -0.50
N ASP A 28 30.77 -12.94 0.13
CA ASP A 28 31.46 -14.18 -0.26
C ASP A 28 31.14 -14.56 -1.72
N TRP A 29 29.85 -14.49 -2.10
CA TRP A 29 29.42 -14.74 -3.48
C TRP A 29 30.14 -13.85 -4.48
N GLN A 30 30.18 -12.53 -4.21
CA GLN A 30 30.78 -11.56 -5.12
C GLN A 30 32.29 -11.76 -5.27
N VAL A 31 33.00 -12.03 -4.18
CA VAL A 31 34.45 -12.31 -4.20
C VAL A 31 34.74 -13.55 -5.07
N ARG A 32 33.99 -14.63 -4.86
CA ARG A 32 34.21 -15.90 -5.56
C ARG A 32 33.85 -15.85 -7.04
N ARG A 33 32.84 -15.05 -7.40
CA ARG A 33 32.48 -14.79 -8.79
C ARG A 33 33.62 -14.10 -9.55
N VAL A 34 34.31 -13.14 -8.91
CA VAL A 34 35.47 -12.45 -9.50
C VAL A 34 36.66 -13.39 -9.67
N GLU A 35 36.86 -14.32 -8.74
CA GLU A 35 37.94 -15.32 -8.78
C GLU A 35 37.74 -16.43 -9.85
N ARG A 36 36.68 -16.35 -10.68
CA ARG A 36 36.31 -17.32 -11.74
C ARG A 36 36.26 -18.79 -11.29
N ARG A 37 36.13 -19.03 -9.98
CA ARG A 37 35.78 -20.35 -9.44
C ARG A 37 34.31 -20.61 -9.74
N ARG A 38 33.91 -21.88 -9.85
CA ARG A 38 32.47 -22.21 -9.78
C ARG A 38 31.90 -21.50 -8.54
N PRO A 39 30.75 -20.82 -8.63
CA PRO A 39 30.24 -19.97 -7.55
C PRO A 39 29.68 -20.84 -6.42
N GLU A 40 30.57 -21.53 -5.73
CA GLU A 40 30.29 -22.32 -4.56
C GLU A 40 30.72 -21.50 -3.34
N PHE A 41 29.77 -21.26 -2.44
CA PHE A 41 30.02 -20.58 -1.17
C PHE A 41 31.20 -21.21 -0.42
N CYS A 42 31.91 -20.41 0.38
CA CYS A 42 32.91 -20.97 1.29
C CYS A 42 32.26 -21.94 2.29
N GLU A 43 33.07 -22.85 2.86
CA GLU A 43 32.58 -23.85 3.81
C GLU A 43 31.82 -23.24 5.00
N TYR A 44 32.27 -22.07 5.49
CA TYR A 44 31.57 -21.33 6.53
C TYR A 44 30.15 -20.94 6.14
N ILE A 45 29.96 -20.34 4.95
CA ILE A 45 28.64 -19.93 4.47
C ILE A 45 27.79 -21.16 4.14
N ALA A 46 28.35 -22.19 3.51
CA ALA A 46 27.64 -23.43 3.21
C ALA A 46 27.13 -24.15 4.47
N ARG A 47 27.95 -24.25 5.51
CA ARG A 47 27.56 -24.80 6.82
C ARG A 47 26.50 -23.93 7.50
N SER A 48 26.67 -22.62 7.48
CA SER A 48 25.72 -21.67 8.08
C SER A 48 24.37 -21.69 7.36
N LEU A 49 24.35 -21.83 6.02
CA LEU A 49 23.14 -22.03 5.23
C LEU A 49 22.40 -23.32 5.62
N ARG A 50 23.12 -24.39 5.97
CA ARG A 50 22.50 -25.61 6.52
C ARG A 50 21.88 -25.35 7.90
N ALA A 51 22.61 -24.69 8.78
CA ALA A 51 22.14 -24.34 10.12
C ALA A 51 20.86 -23.49 10.10
N VAL A 52 20.78 -22.45 9.25
CA VAL A 52 19.55 -21.63 9.15
C VAL A 52 18.36 -22.38 8.55
N ARG A 53 18.58 -23.44 7.76
CA ARG A 53 17.49 -24.29 7.28
C ARG A 53 16.97 -25.24 8.37
N GLU A 54 17.84 -25.72 9.25
CA GLU A 54 17.44 -26.55 10.40
C GLU A 54 16.53 -25.79 11.37
N GLY A 55 16.68 -24.47 11.47
CA GLY A 55 15.79 -23.63 12.29
C GLY A 55 14.44 -23.30 11.68
N VAL A 56 14.14 -23.74 10.45
CA VAL A 56 12.83 -23.52 9.82
C VAL A 56 11.75 -24.22 10.64
N GLY A 57 10.76 -23.46 11.10
CA GLY A 57 9.67 -23.97 11.94
C GLY A 57 10.05 -24.15 13.41
N GLN A 58 11.29 -23.86 13.80
CA GLN A 58 11.70 -23.80 15.21
C GLN A 58 11.44 -22.41 15.79
N GLU A 59 11.19 -22.36 17.09
CA GLU A 59 11.08 -21.11 17.84
C GLU A 59 12.44 -20.41 17.91
N ALA A 60 12.44 -19.08 17.81
CA ALA A 60 13.66 -18.28 17.90
C ALA A 60 14.42 -18.58 19.21
N GLY A 61 15.75 -18.67 19.14
CA GLY A 61 16.60 -18.96 20.31
C GLY A 61 16.73 -20.46 20.66
N THR A 62 15.85 -21.33 20.17
CA THR A 62 15.94 -22.78 20.40
C THR A 62 16.92 -23.48 19.46
N ALA A 63 17.10 -22.96 18.25
CA ALA A 63 18.02 -23.49 17.23
C ALA A 63 19.49 -23.21 17.58
N ALA A 64 20.13 -24.12 18.32
CA ALA A 64 21.52 -23.96 18.78
C ALA A 64 22.53 -23.69 17.64
N SER A 65 22.32 -24.31 16.47
CA SER A 65 23.18 -24.14 15.29
C SER A 65 23.15 -22.72 14.70
N MET A 66 22.09 -21.94 14.98
CA MET A 66 21.90 -20.59 14.48
C MET A 66 22.39 -19.49 15.43
N ARG A 67 22.69 -19.79 16.70
CA ARG A 67 23.00 -18.78 17.73
C ARG A 67 24.10 -17.81 17.32
N THR A 68 25.12 -18.29 16.60
CA THR A 68 26.26 -17.47 16.14
C THR A 68 25.96 -16.64 14.89
N LEU A 69 24.81 -16.86 14.25
CA LEU A 69 24.39 -16.17 13.01
C LEU A 69 23.50 -14.96 13.29
N HIS A 70 22.82 -14.95 14.44
CA HIS A 70 22.12 -13.76 14.92
C HIS A 70 23.10 -12.61 15.14
N ARG A 71 22.64 -11.40 14.82
CA ARG A 71 23.33 -10.12 14.98
C ARG A 71 22.55 -9.19 15.90
N VAL A 72 21.24 -9.39 16.03
CA VAL A 72 20.45 -8.73 17.07
C VAL A 72 20.90 -9.27 18.42
N PHE A 73 21.34 -8.36 19.29
CA PHE A 73 21.84 -8.70 20.62
C PHE A 73 20.68 -8.92 21.58
N LEU A 74 20.66 -10.07 22.25
CA LEU A 74 19.77 -10.31 23.38
C LEU A 74 20.40 -9.71 24.64
N PRO A 75 19.69 -8.83 25.38
CA PRO A 75 20.19 -8.35 26.66
C PRO A 75 20.27 -9.50 27.68
N ASP A 76 21.30 -9.46 28.54
CA ASP A 76 21.60 -10.53 29.53
C ASP A 76 20.55 -10.68 30.65
N GLU A 77 19.58 -9.75 30.81
CA GLU A 77 18.67 -9.75 31.97
C GLU A 77 17.18 -9.70 31.61
N GLY A 78 16.44 -10.71 32.12
CA GLY A 78 15.13 -10.51 32.74
C GLY A 78 13.88 -10.45 31.86
N ALA A 79 13.97 -10.78 30.56
CA ALA A 79 12.78 -10.85 29.72
C ALA A 79 12.36 -12.30 29.50
N ASP A 80 11.17 -12.67 29.97
CA ASP A 80 10.48 -13.92 29.60
C ASP A 80 10.10 -13.95 28.09
N LEU A 81 10.21 -12.80 27.42
CA LEU A 81 9.93 -12.62 26.00
C LEU A 81 11.19 -12.19 25.23
N LEU A 82 11.44 -12.82 24.08
CA LEU A 82 12.48 -12.38 23.16
C LEU A 82 12.13 -11.03 22.53
N ASP A 83 13.14 -10.23 22.21
CA ASP A 83 12.97 -8.99 21.44
C ASP A 83 12.35 -9.31 20.07
N ASP A 84 11.31 -8.57 19.66
CA ASP A 84 10.65 -8.71 18.35
C ASP A 84 11.68 -8.64 17.20
N ALA A 85 12.73 -7.83 17.36
CA ALA A 85 13.82 -7.77 16.38
C ALA A 85 14.59 -9.09 16.32
N TYR A 86 14.80 -9.79 17.42
CA TYR A 86 15.49 -11.09 17.43
C TYR A 86 14.63 -12.17 16.76
N VAL A 87 13.33 -12.19 17.05
CA VAL A 87 12.36 -13.10 16.41
C VAL A 87 12.26 -12.83 14.90
N ALA A 88 12.20 -11.56 14.51
CA ALA A 88 12.21 -11.16 13.11
C ALA A 88 13.50 -11.54 12.38
N GLU A 89 14.67 -11.42 13.05
CA GLU A 89 15.94 -11.88 12.49
C GLU A 89 15.94 -13.39 12.27
N HIS A 90 15.41 -14.18 13.22
CA HIS A 90 15.28 -15.63 13.08
C HIS A 90 14.45 -15.99 11.83
N TYR A 91 13.31 -15.33 11.64
CA TYR A 91 12.50 -15.54 10.43
C TYR A 91 13.23 -15.09 9.16
N ALA A 92 13.92 -13.95 9.17
CA ALA A 92 14.69 -13.49 8.01
C ALA A 92 15.82 -14.49 7.64
N LEU A 93 16.54 -15.03 8.63
CA LEU A 93 17.58 -16.04 8.44
C LEU A 93 17.03 -17.33 7.84
N THR A 94 15.94 -17.86 8.39
CA THR A 94 15.31 -19.10 7.91
C THR A 94 14.74 -18.93 6.50
N LEU A 95 14.07 -17.80 6.23
CA LEU A 95 13.59 -17.44 4.89
C LEU A 95 14.74 -17.29 3.89
N PHE A 96 15.86 -16.67 4.28
CA PHE A 96 17.05 -16.57 3.43
C PHE A 96 17.64 -17.94 3.11
N GLY A 97 17.76 -18.79 4.12
CA GLY A 97 18.25 -20.16 3.99
C GLY A 97 17.42 -21.00 3.02
N LEU A 98 16.09 -20.91 3.11
CA LEU A 98 15.15 -21.56 2.20
C LEU A 98 15.27 -21.03 0.77
N HIS A 99 15.35 -19.70 0.62
CA HIS A 99 15.47 -19.06 -0.68
C HIS A 99 16.75 -19.47 -1.39
N GLN A 100 17.89 -19.32 -0.70
CA GLN A 100 19.19 -19.57 -1.29
C GLN A 100 19.40 -21.05 -1.61
N HIS A 101 18.76 -21.96 -0.88
CA HIS A 101 18.83 -23.39 -1.17
C HIS A 101 18.09 -23.77 -2.46
N ALA A 102 16.98 -23.10 -2.75
CA ALA A 102 16.18 -23.32 -3.94
C ALA A 102 16.70 -22.52 -5.16
N ALA A 103 17.74 -21.71 -5.00
CA ALA A 103 18.30 -20.84 -6.03
C ALA A 103 19.76 -21.18 -6.34
N SER A 104 20.12 -21.09 -7.62
CA SER A 104 21.52 -21.22 -8.08
C SER A 104 22.30 -19.91 -8.04
N GLU A 105 21.60 -18.78 -7.96
CA GLU A 105 22.17 -17.43 -7.90
C GLU A 105 21.96 -16.81 -6.51
N LEU A 106 22.67 -15.72 -6.21
CA LEU A 106 22.51 -15.00 -4.95
C LEU A 106 21.11 -14.38 -4.85
N VAL A 107 20.40 -14.75 -3.79
CA VAL A 107 19.01 -14.31 -3.55
C VAL A 107 18.92 -12.99 -2.80
N HIS A 108 19.94 -12.60 -2.03
CA HIS A 108 19.96 -11.29 -1.39
C HIS A 108 20.35 -10.21 -2.40
N GLN A 109 19.40 -9.33 -2.72
CA GLN A 109 19.57 -8.25 -3.70
C GLN A 109 19.02 -6.94 -3.13
N SER A 110 19.91 -5.98 -2.89
CA SER A 110 19.51 -4.69 -2.32
C SER A 110 18.53 -3.94 -3.24
N GLY A 111 17.53 -3.31 -2.64
CA GLY A 111 16.51 -2.53 -3.35
C GLY A 111 15.31 -3.33 -3.87
N ILE A 112 15.32 -4.66 -3.82
CA ILE A 112 14.16 -5.47 -4.22
C ILE A 112 13.28 -5.75 -3.00
N GLY A 113 12.24 -4.96 -2.79
CA GLY A 113 11.21 -5.23 -1.77
C GLY A 113 10.26 -6.38 -2.15
N LEU A 114 9.45 -6.83 -1.20
CA LEU A 114 8.55 -7.97 -1.40
C LEU A 114 7.52 -7.73 -2.51
N GLY A 115 6.95 -6.52 -2.60
CA GLY A 115 6.01 -6.19 -3.66
C GLY A 115 6.66 -6.24 -5.05
N THR A 116 7.90 -5.75 -5.16
CA THR A 116 8.67 -5.77 -6.42
C THR A 116 9.03 -7.20 -6.80
N ALA A 117 9.38 -8.04 -5.82
CA ALA A 117 9.64 -9.46 -6.04
C ALA A 117 8.38 -10.18 -6.55
N CYS A 118 7.21 -9.91 -5.97
CA CYS A 118 5.93 -10.45 -6.43
C CYS A 118 5.54 -9.94 -7.82
N LEU A 119 5.84 -8.68 -8.15
CA LEU A 119 5.63 -8.14 -9.50
C LEU A 119 6.49 -8.89 -10.53
N ARG A 120 7.78 -9.11 -10.23
CA ARG A 120 8.68 -9.89 -11.09
C ARG A 120 8.25 -11.35 -11.21
N LEU A 121 7.78 -11.95 -10.12
CA LEU A 121 7.21 -13.31 -10.14
C LEU A 121 6.00 -13.39 -11.08
N ARG A 122 5.10 -12.40 -11.04
CA ARG A 122 3.98 -12.30 -11.99
C ARG A 122 4.46 -12.19 -13.44
N GLN A 123 5.47 -11.35 -13.69
CA GLN A 123 6.04 -11.12 -15.02
C GLN A 123 6.82 -12.34 -15.56
N SER A 124 7.32 -13.21 -14.69
CA SER A 124 7.99 -14.46 -15.10
C SER A 124 7.04 -15.50 -15.69
N GLU A 125 5.72 -15.30 -15.56
CA GLU A 125 4.68 -16.26 -15.97
C GLU A 125 4.79 -17.66 -15.34
N ALA A 126 5.68 -17.84 -14.36
CA ALA A 126 5.81 -19.09 -13.60
C ALA A 126 4.53 -19.43 -12.80
N LEU A 127 3.67 -18.44 -12.55
CA LEU A 127 2.38 -18.57 -11.89
C LEU A 127 1.36 -17.66 -12.55
N THR A 128 0.08 -18.01 -12.44
CA THR A 128 -1.01 -17.10 -12.83
C THR A 128 -0.99 -15.85 -11.95
N GLN A 129 -1.42 -14.72 -12.50
CA GLN A 129 -1.55 -13.46 -11.74
C GLN A 129 -2.35 -13.66 -10.44
N SER A 130 -3.50 -14.31 -10.52
CA SER A 130 -4.35 -14.63 -9.38
C SER A 130 -3.69 -15.52 -8.32
N ALA A 131 -2.71 -16.36 -8.70
CA ALA A 131 -1.98 -17.20 -7.75
C ALA A 131 -0.89 -16.42 -7.00
N VAL A 132 -0.28 -15.41 -7.63
CA VAL A 132 0.64 -14.47 -6.98
C VAL A 132 -0.13 -13.53 -6.06
N GLU A 133 -1.23 -12.94 -6.54
CA GLU A 133 -2.09 -12.04 -5.76
C GLU A 133 -2.60 -12.72 -4.49
N ARG A 134 -3.16 -13.93 -4.58
CA ARG A 134 -3.64 -14.66 -3.38
C ARG A 134 -2.56 -14.85 -2.32
N ARG A 135 -1.32 -15.18 -2.71
CA ARG A 135 -0.21 -15.40 -1.76
C ARG A 135 0.25 -14.09 -1.12
N LEU A 136 0.36 -13.05 -1.93
CA LEU A 136 0.72 -11.72 -1.45
C LEU A 136 -0.38 -11.15 -0.53
N THR A 137 -1.65 -11.33 -0.87
CA THR A 137 -2.78 -10.97 -0.01
C THR A 137 -2.75 -11.74 1.30
N ALA A 138 -2.50 -13.06 1.27
CA ALA A 138 -2.40 -13.87 2.49
C ALA A 138 -1.29 -13.35 3.43
N ALA A 139 -0.12 -13.00 2.89
CA ALA A 139 0.95 -12.35 3.67
C ALA A 139 0.52 -10.98 4.21
N ALA A 140 -0.15 -10.16 3.41
CA ALA A 140 -0.61 -8.83 3.81
C ALA A 140 -1.68 -8.88 4.92
N THR A 141 -2.53 -9.90 4.93
CA THR A 141 -3.60 -10.09 5.92
C THR A 141 -3.17 -10.87 7.15
N ALA A 142 -1.91 -11.29 7.25
CA ALA A 142 -1.39 -11.99 8.42
C ALA A 142 -1.67 -11.19 9.71
N GLN A 143 -2.15 -11.87 10.75
CA GLN A 143 -2.55 -11.23 12.00
C GLN A 143 -1.36 -10.92 12.91
N ASP A 144 -0.30 -11.71 12.79
CA ASP A 144 0.93 -11.59 13.57
C ASP A 144 2.17 -11.95 12.73
N LEU A 145 3.35 -11.72 13.30
CA LEU A 145 4.64 -12.00 12.67
C LEU A 145 4.82 -13.50 12.33
N HIS A 146 4.31 -14.42 13.14
CA HIS A 146 4.46 -15.85 12.91
C HIS A 146 3.66 -16.31 11.68
N GLU A 147 2.40 -15.88 11.58
CA GLU A 147 1.56 -16.15 10.42
C GLU A 147 2.17 -15.55 9.14
N LEU A 148 2.71 -14.33 9.22
CA LEU A 148 3.43 -13.71 8.10
C LEU A 148 4.61 -14.59 7.67
N ALA A 149 5.43 -15.04 8.61
CA ALA A 149 6.57 -15.90 8.32
C ALA A 149 6.15 -17.20 7.62
N GLN A 150 5.05 -17.84 8.04
CA GLN A 150 4.52 -19.04 7.38
C GLN A 150 4.08 -18.76 5.94
N HIS A 151 3.45 -17.62 5.67
CA HIS A 151 3.09 -17.20 4.31
C HIS A 151 4.33 -16.97 3.45
N LEU A 152 5.35 -16.29 3.98
CA LEU A 152 6.61 -16.03 3.29
C LEU A 152 7.40 -17.31 3.02
N GLN A 153 7.41 -18.28 3.94
CA GLN A 153 8.06 -19.58 3.76
C GLN A 153 7.50 -20.34 2.55
N ARG A 154 6.21 -20.19 2.25
CA ARG A 154 5.55 -20.78 1.07
C ARG A 154 5.79 -19.97 -0.21
N LEU A 155 6.06 -18.67 -0.10
CA LEU A 155 6.27 -17.77 -1.23
C LEU A 155 7.72 -17.79 -1.74
N VAL A 156 8.68 -17.78 -0.83
CA VAL A 156 10.11 -17.67 -1.13
C VAL A 156 10.64 -18.75 -2.10
N PRO A 157 10.27 -20.03 -1.99
CA PRO A 157 10.68 -21.05 -2.97
C PRO A 157 10.17 -20.79 -4.40
N LEU A 158 9.05 -20.07 -4.54
CA LEU A 158 8.50 -19.69 -5.84
C LEU A 158 9.30 -18.54 -6.45
N LEU A 159 9.73 -17.58 -5.63
CA LEU A 159 10.67 -16.53 -6.05
C LEU A 159 11.99 -17.13 -6.53
N ALA A 160 12.52 -18.11 -5.79
CA ALA A 160 13.74 -18.83 -6.14
C ALA A 160 13.65 -19.48 -7.54
N ARG A 161 12.55 -20.21 -7.80
CA ARG A 161 12.30 -20.87 -9.10
C ARG A 161 12.17 -19.89 -10.26
N ALA A 162 11.68 -18.68 -9.99
CA ALA A 162 11.59 -17.60 -10.97
C ALA A 162 12.89 -16.78 -11.09
N GLY A 163 13.95 -17.11 -10.34
CA GLY A 163 15.21 -16.36 -10.33
C GLY A 163 15.09 -14.96 -9.72
N VAL A 164 14.10 -14.73 -8.87
CA VAL A 164 13.80 -13.42 -8.28
C VAL A 164 14.41 -13.31 -6.88
N GLY A 165 15.37 -12.40 -6.70
CA GLY A 165 15.94 -12.07 -5.39
C GLY A 165 15.05 -11.19 -4.52
N LEU A 166 15.51 -10.95 -3.29
CA LEU A 166 14.85 -10.10 -2.29
C LEU A 166 15.89 -9.35 -1.43
N ASP A 167 15.59 -8.12 -1.04
CA ASP A 167 16.36 -7.37 -0.06
C ASP A 167 16.03 -7.87 1.35
N TYR A 168 16.80 -8.86 1.82
CA TYR A 168 16.64 -9.42 3.17
C TYR A 168 16.90 -8.43 4.31
N THR A 169 17.75 -7.42 4.10
CA THR A 169 17.97 -6.38 5.13
C THR A 169 16.70 -5.55 5.27
N ARG A 170 16.07 -5.19 4.16
CA ARG A 170 14.77 -4.54 4.16
C ARG A 170 13.67 -5.43 4.76
N LEU A 171 13.58 -6.69 4.32
CA LEU A 171 12.57 -7.63 4.83
C LEU A 171 12.69 -7.79 6.36
N PHE A 172 13.90 -7.95 6.88
CA PHE A 172 14.15 -8.02 8.32
C PHE A 172 13.50 -6.85 9.07
N TRP A 173 13.72 -5.62 8.59
CA TRP A 173 13.16 -4.42 9.21
C TRP A 173 11.64 -4.29 9.05
N GLU A 174 11.07 -4.87 8.00
CA GLU A 174 9.61 -4.96 7.80
C GLU A 174 8.99 -5.98 8.76
N LEU A 175 9.66 -7.12 8.98
CA LEU A 175 9.28 -8.15 9.96
C LEU A 175 9.37 -7.62 11.39
N ALA A 176 10.48 -6.96 11.75
CA ALA A 176 10.71 -6.43 13.10
C ALA A 176 9.72 -5.34 13.52
N ARG A 177 8.97 -4.78 12.57
CA ARG A 177 7.96 -3.73 12.81
C ARG A 177 6.54 -4.20 12.51
N TRP A 178 6.36 -5.50 12.22
CA TRP A 178 5.10 -6.04 11.72
C TRP A 178 3.96 -5.90 12.72
N ASP A 179 4.22 -6.18 13.99
CA ASP A 179 3.22 -6.08 15.06
C ASP A 179 3.09 -4.65 15.63
N GLY A 180 3.83 -3.69 15.05
CA GLY A 180 3.88 -2.31 15.48
C GLY A 180 3.06 -1.33 14.61
N PRO A 181 3.09 -0.03 14.95
CA PRO A 181 2.33 1.01 14.24
C PRO A 181 2.76 1.22 12.78
N GLU A 182 3.97 0.79 12.42
CA GLU A 182 4.52 0.93 11.06
C GLU A 182 4.01 -0.15 10.09
N ARG A 183 3.21 -1.13 10.54
CA ARG A 183 2.65 -2.18 9.68
C ARG A 183 1.97 -1.64 8.44
N ASN A 184 1.15 -0.60 8.59
CA ASN A 184 0.45 0.02 7.48
C ASN A 184 1.40 0.59 6.42
N ARG A 185 2.56 1.11 6.84
CA ARG A 185 3.59 1.61 5.94
C ARG A 185 4.23 0.48 5.14
N THR A 186 4.50 -0.66 5.78
CA THR A 186 4.97 -1.88 5.10
C THR A 186 3.94 -2.36 4.08
N LEU A 187 2.66 -2.46 4.46
CA LEU A 187 1.58 -2.85 3.56
C LEU A 187 1.47 -1.92 2.35
N ARG A 188 1.51 -0.60 2.57
CA ARG A 188 1.52 0.38 1.48
C ARG A 188 2.72 0.18 0.56
N ALA A 189 3.92 0.00 1.11
CA ALA A 189 5.11 -0.20 0.31
C ALA A 189 4.98 -1.43 -0.59
N TRP A 190 4.52 -2.55 -0.04
CA TRP A 190 4.29 -3.78 -0.81
C TRP A 190 3.28 -3.58 -1.94
N GLY A 191 2.15 -2.92 -1.66
CA GLY A 191 1.12 -2.65 -2.67
C GLY A 191 1.60 -1.72 -3.79
N LEU A 192 2.27 -0.63 -3.44
CA LEU A 192 2.79 0.34 -4.41
C LEU A 192 3.93 -0.23 -5.25
N GLN A 193 4.73 -1.14 -4.70
CA GLN A 193 5.73 -1.92 -5.43
C GLN A 193 5.11 -2.95 -6.36
N TYR A 194 4.10 -3.68 -5.90
CA TYR A 194 3.44 -4.72 -6.68
C TYR A 194 2.72 -4.15 -7.92
N THR A 195 2.22 -2.93 -7.81
CA THR A 195 1.46 -2.23 -8.87
C THR A 195 2.31 -1.23 -9.65
N ASP A 196 3.62 -1.27 -9.46
CA ASP A 196 4.54 -0.39 -10.18
C ASP A 196 4.39 -0.56 -11.70
N PRO A 197 4.08 0.52 -12.46
CA PRO A 197 4.06 0.48 -13.91
C PRO A 197 5.45 0.26 -14.54
N GLY A 198 6.54 0.34 -13.77
CA GLY A 198 7.93 0.10 -14.22
C GLY A 198 8.54 1.26 -15.02
N ILE A 199 7.81 2.37 -15.17
CA ILE A 199 8.27 3.57 -15.87
C ILE A 199 8.86 4.54 -14.84
N PRO A 200 10.17 4.88 -14.91
CA PRO A 200 10.75 5.88 -14.03
C PRO A 200 10.05 7.22 -14.23
N LEU A 201 9.54 7.81 -13.16
CA LEU A 201 9.22 9.24 -13.17
C LEU A 201 10.55 10.00 -13.27
N PRO A 202 10.61 11.11 -14.03
CA PRO A 202 11.77 12.01 -13.99
C PRO A 202 12.09 12.33 -12.53
N ARG A 203 13.38 12.22 -12.17
CA ARG A 203 13.82 12.67 -10.85
C ARG A 203 13.47 14.16 -10.77
N SER A 204 12.75 14.54 -9.73
CA SER A 204 12.43 15.94 -9.49
C SER A 204 13.72 16.69 -9.17
N GLY A 205 14.31 17.31 -10.18
CA GLY A 205 15.54 18.09 -10.10
C GLY A 205 16.41 17.89 -11.34
N GLU A 206 16.59 18.99 -12.08
CA GLU A 206 17.46 19.21 -13.24
C GLU A 206 16.74 19.10 -14.60
N ASP A 207 16.59 20.29 -15.21
CA ASP A 207 16.20 20.65 -16.57
C ASP A 207 14.70 20.68 -16.93
N GLU A 208 14.05 21.81 -16.58
CA GLU A 208 12.89 22.33 -17.30
C GLU A 208 13.32 22.82 -18.70
N ASP A 209 13.62 21.89 -19.61
CA ASP A 209 13.73 22.20 -21.04
C ASP A 209 12.36 22.02 -21.71
N GLU A 210 11.80 23.14 -22.13
CA GLU A 210 10.40 23.35 -22.53
C GLU A 210 9.98 22.73 -23.88
N HIS A 211 10.76 21.81 -24.48
CA HIS A 211 10.51 21.34 -25.86
C HIS A 211 10.66 19.81 -26.06
N GLY A 212 10.07 19.03 -25.16
CA GLY A 212 10.00 17.56 -25.28
C GLY A 212 8.70 16.97 -24.72
N ALA A 213 7.56 17.28 -25.34
CA ALA A 213 6.25 16.71 -25.00
C ALA A 213 6.15 15.21 -25.39
N GLY A 214 6.82 14.34 -24.64
CA GLY A 214 6.71 12.88 -24.72
C GLY A 214 5.77 12.32 -23.65
N THR A 215 4.47 12.32 -23.94
CA THR A 215 3.40 11.41 -23.44
C THR A 215 3.65 10.61 -22.15
N GLY A 216 3.74 11.29 -21.00
CA GLY A 216 3.70 10.67 -19.67
C GLY A 216 2.32 10.75 -19.00
N ARG A 217 1.20 10.69 -19.74
CA ARG A 217 -0.14 10.87 -19.16
C ARG A 217 -0.35 9.87 -18.02
N GLU A 218 -0.73 10.38 -16.83
CA GLU A 218 -1.09 9.54 -15.68
C GLU A 218 -2.15 8.52 -16.17
N PRO A 219 -2.00 7.23 -15.86
CA PRO A 219 -2.95 6.23 -16.30
C PRO A 219 -4.34 6.63 -15.81
N ALA A 220 -5.33 6.47 -16.68
CA ALA A 220 -6.68 6.91 -16.38
C ALA A 220 -7.18 6.23 -15.08
N PRO A 221 -7.80 6.98 -14.15
CA PRO A 221 -8.28 6.39 -12.90
C PRO A 221 -9.25 5.24 -13.13
N TYR A 222 -9.30 4.28 -12.22
CA TYR A 222 -10.07 3.05 -12.40
C TYR A 222 -11.52 3.26 -12.82
N TRP A 223 -12.22 4.24 -12.22
CA TRP A 223 -13.62 4.55 -12.53
C TRP A 223 -13.86 5.01 -13.97
N THR A 224 -12.84 5.51 -14.68
CA THR A 224 -12.94 5.87 -16.10
C THR A 224 -12.80 4.66 -17.02
N THR A 225 -12.02 3.67 -16.59
CA THR A 225 -11.80 2.41 -17.31
C THR A 225 -12.79 1.31 -16.92
N PHE A 226 -13.65 1.58 -15.94
CA PHE A 226 -14.62 0.63 -15.42
C PHE A 226 -15.63 0.23 -16.51
N GLY A 227 -15.76 -1.08 -16.75
CA GLY A 227 -16.74 -1.66 -17.65
C GLY A 227 -17.60 -2.68 -16.91
N PRO A 228 -18.94 -2.66 -17.08
CA PRO A 228 -19.81 -3.67 -16.47
C PRO A 228 -19.50 -5.05 -17.07
N GLY A 229 -18.85 -5.90 -16.30
CA GLY A 229 -18.43 -7.26 -16.69
C GLY A 229 -18.66 -8.29 -15.58
N GLY A 230 -18.33 -9.55 -15.86
CA GLY A 230 -18.61 -10.69 -14.95
C GLY A 230 -17.96 -10.60 -13.57
N GLU A 231 -16.85 -9.85 -13.43
CA GLU A 231 -16.11 -9.69 -12.17
C GLU A 231 -16.46 -8.42 -11.39
N MET A 232 -17.37 -7.59 -11.91
CA MET A 232 -17.76 -6.30 -11.34
C MET A 232 -18.10 -6.40 -9.84
N GLY A 233 -18.88 -7.42 -9.43
CA GLY A 233 -19.25 -7.59 -8.04
C GLY A 233 -18.04 -7.81 -7.11
N ALA A 234 -17.05 -8.58 -7.57
CA ALA A 234 -15.83 -8.84 -6.82
C ALA A 234 -14.92 -7.60 -6.77
N GLU A 235 -14.78 -6.87 -7.87
CA GLU A 235 -14.01 -5.63 -7.94
C GLU A 235 -14.60 -4.56 -7.00
N LEU A 236 -15.92 -4.35 -7.04
CA LEU A 236 -16.59 -3.39 -6.18
C LEU A 236 -16.55 -3.81 -4.70
N ALA A 237 -16.61 -5.12 -4.40
CA ALA A 237 -16.42 -5.61 -3.04
C ALA A 237 -14.98 -5.36 -2.54
N ALA A 238 -13.98 -5.58 -3.39
CA ALA A 238 -12.58 -5.30 -3.08
C ALA A 238 -12.36 -3.81 -2.80
N LEU A 239 -12.90 -2.92 -3.63
CA LEU A 239 -12.85 -1.47 -3.39
C LEU A 239 -13.62 -1.06 -2.13
N GLY A 240 -14.80 -1.63 -1.91
CA GLY A 240 -15.65 -1.35 -0.74
C GLY A 240 -14.99 -1.71 0.59
N SER A 241 -14.14 -2.75 0.61
CA SER A 241 -13.37 -3.16 1.79
C SER A 241 -12.36 -2.11 2.28
N GLY A 242 -12.04 -1.12 1.44
CA GLY A 242 -11.24 0.05 1.80
C GLY A 242 -11.95 1.09 2.66
N THR A 243 -13.28 1.03 2.78
CA THR A 243 -14.04 2.09 3.45
C THR A 243 -13.57 2.26 4.90
N GLY A 244 -13.10 3.46 5.25
CA GLY A 244 -12.59 3.78 6.59
C GLY A 244 -11.19 3.21 6.90
N ARG A 245 -10.52 2.61 5.91
CA ARG A 245 -9.13 2.14 6.03
C ARG A 245 -8.17 3.19 5.48
N GLU A 246 -6.91 3.11 5.90
CA GLU A 246 -5.86 3.98 5.38
C GLU A 246 -5.46 3.54 3.96
N ALA A 247 -5.18 4.52 3.10
CA ALA A 247 -4.88 4.27 1.70
C ALA A 247 -3.68 3.32 1.52
N GLY A 248 -3.80 2.40 0.56
CA GLY A 248 -2.77 1.39 0.27
C GLY A 248 -2.56 0.30 1.34
N THR A 249 -3.34 0.26 2.43
CA THR A 249 -3.22 -0.81 3.44
C THR A 249 -4.06 -2.05 3.12
N VAL A 250 -5.07 -1.91 2.26
CA VAL A 250 -5.98 -3.00 1.89
C VAL A 250 -5.48 -3.70 0.64
N ALA A 251 -4.97 -4.92 0.79
CA ALA A 251 -4.35 -5.67 -0.30
C ALA A 251 -5.29 -5.93 -1.49
N ALA A 252 -6.57 -6.18 -1.22
CA ALA A 252 -7.58 -6.36 -2.26
C ALA A 252 -7.73 -5.12 -3.17
N MET A 253 -7.34 -3.93 -2.70
CA MET A 253 -7.43 -2.70 -3.48
C MET A 253 -6.21 -2.43 -4.36
N TRP A 254 -5.09 -3.11 -4.15
CA TRP A 254 -3.80 -2.71 -4.75
C TRP A 254 -3.87 -2.61 -6.27
N ALA A 255 -4.50 -3.57 -6.95
CA ALA A 255 -4.63 -3.61 -8.40
C ALA A 255 -5.36 -2.38 -9.02
N PHE A 256 -6.13 -1.65 -8.21
CA PHE A 256 -6.97 -0.54 -8.66
C PHE A 256 -6.33 0.84 -8.51
N TYR A 257 -5.23 0.97 -7.77
CA TYR A 257 -4.52 2.24 -7.70
C TYR A 257 -3.83 2.55 -9.04
N ARG A 258 -3.88 3.81 -9.42
CA ARG A 258 -3.27 4.38 -10.63
C ARG A 258 -2.33 5.54 -10.31
N THR A 259 -2.31 6.03 -9.06
CA THR A 259 -1.37 7.04 -8.58
C THR A 259 0.07 6.60 -8.83
N ARG A 260 0.83 7.43 -9.57
CA ARG A 260 2.26 7.24 -9.78
C ARG A 260 3.07 7.85 -8.64
N MET A 261 4.19 7.21 -8.29
CA MET A 261 5.12 7.68 -7.26
C MET A 261 6.55 7.40 -7.69
N THR A 262 7.48 8.22 -7.20
CA THR A 262 8.91 7.92 -7.35
C THR A 262 9.25 6.65 -6.56
N PHE A 263 10.33 5.96 -6.94
CA PHE A 263 10.72 4.73 -6.26
C PHE A 263 11.02 4.99 -4.78
N GLU A 264 11.56 6.16 -4.41
CA GLU A 264 11.85 6.49 -3.01
C GLU A 264 10.58 6.59 -2.15
N LEU A 265 9.52 7.22 -2.68
CA LEU A 265 8.25 7.35 -1.97
C LEU A 265 7.53 6.00 -1.88
N ARG A 266 7.54 5.25 -2.98
CA ARG A 266 6.98 3.91 -3.06
C ARG A 266 7.65 2.94 -2.08
N ASP A 267 8.97 2.89 -2.11
CA ASP A 267 9.75 1.99 -1.25
C ASP A 267 9.58 2.34 0.22
N LYS A 268 9.39 3.63 0.54
CA LYS A 268 9.06 4.07 1.90
C LYS A 268 7.60 3.86 2.27
N GLY A 269 6.73 3.39 1.37
CA GLY A 269 5.29 3.29 1.63
C GLY A 269 4.67 4.63 2.02
N ALA A 270 5.07 5.71 1.34
CA ALA A 270 4.63 7.07 1.66
C ALA A 270 3.11 7.23 1.44
N LEU A 271 2.43 7.81 2.43
CA LEU A 271 1.04 8.21 2.29
C LEU A 271 0.99 9.61 1.65
N THR A 272 0.81 9.67 0.33
CA THR A 272 0.68 10.94 -0.39
C THR A 272 -0.78 11.40 -0.42
N ARG A 273 -0.99 12.72 -0.59
CA ARG A 273 -2.34 13.28 -0.79
C ARG A 273 -3.03 12.70 -2.03
N ASP A 274 -2.26 12.40 -3.09
CA ASP A 274 -2.77 11.75 -4.31
C ASP A 274 -3.32 10.35 -4.04
N LEU A 275 -2.56 9.53 -3.30
CA LEU A 275 -2.97 8.18 -2.94
C LEU A 275 -4.17 8.19 -1.99
N ALA A 276 -4.18 9.09 -1.00
CA ALA A 276 -5.31 9.25 -0.09
C ALA A 276 -6.58 9.67 -0.83
N ALA A 277 -6.49 10.65 -1.73
CA ALA A 277 -7.61 11.11 -2.53
C ALA A 277 -8.12 10.03 -3.50
N GLU A 278 -7.22 9.30 -4.17
CA GLU A 278 -7.60 8.17 -5.02
C GLU A 278 -8.30 7.07 -4.23
N HIS A 279 -7.74 6.68 -3.07
CA HIS A 279 -8.35 5.67 -2.21
C HIS A 279 -9.77 6.06 -1.78
N ALA A 280 -9.96 7.29 -1.29
CA ALA A 280 -11.26 7.79 -0.90
C ALA A 280 -12.23 7.76 -2.09
N ALA A 281 -11.83 8.27 -3.26
CA ALA A 281 -12.66 8.25 -4.46
C ALA A 281 -13.04 6.82 -4.91
N LEU A 282 -12.10 5.86 -4.86
CA LEU A 282 -12.37 4.45 -5.18
C LEU A 282 -13.42 3.83 -4.24
N THR A 283 -13.31 4.05 -2.93
CA THR A 283 -14.27 3.50 -1.96
C THR A 283 -15.67 4.11 -2.12
N LEU A 284 -15.73 5.42 -2.39
CA LEU A 284 -16.95 6.16 -2.68
C LEU A 284 -17.60 5.65 -3.99
N PHE A 285 -16.81 5.49 -5.04
CA PHE A 285 -17.24 4.95 -6.32
C PHE A 285 -17.83 3.55 -6.19
N ALA A 286 -17.16 2.68 -5.42
CA ALA A 286 -17.62 1.31 -5.21
C ALA A 286 -19.03 1.27 -4.63
N ARG A 287 -19.29 2.08 -3.59
CA ARG A 287 -20.61 2.20 -2.98
C ARG A 287 -21.64 2.79 -3.93
N HIS A 288 -21.24 3.75 -4.76
CA HIS A 288 -22.13 4.39 -5.73
C HIS A 288 -22.49 3.46 -6.89
N GLN A 289 -21.56 2.64 -7.35
CA GLN A 289 -21.72 1.77 -8.52
C GLN A 289 -22.46 0.45 -8.19
N GLN A 290 -22.47 0.02 -6.92
CA GLN A 290 -22.91 -1.32 -6.47
C GLN A 290 -24.28 -1.80 -6.98
N THR A 291 -25.25 -0.90 -7.18
CA THR A 291 -26.63 -1.25 -7.59
C THR A 291 -26.96 -0.84 -9.03
N HIS A 292 -25.96 -0.40 -9.81
CA HIS A 292 -26.16 0.13 -11.16
C HIS A 292 -25.31 -0.59 -12.20
N VAL A 293 -25.91 -1.00 -13.31
CA VAL A 293 -25.18 -1.55 -14.46
C VAL A 293 -24.48 -0.45 -15.27
N ARG A 294 -25.13 0.71 -15.40
CA ARG A 294 -24.54 1.87 -16.08
C ARG A 294 -23.46 2.54 -15.21
N PRO A 295 -22.39 3.12 -15.79
CA PRO A 295 -21.39 3.85 -15.03
C PRO A 295 -22.00 5.01 -14.22
N MET A 296 -21.65 5.09 -12.94
CA MET A 296 -21.99 6.21 -12.06
C MET A 296 -20.96 7.34 -12.11
N HIS A 297 -19.83 7.12 -12.80
CA HIS A 297 -18.92 8.18 -13.19
C HIS A 297 -19.42 8.89 -14.45
N VAL A 298 -19.72 10.18 -14.36
CA VAL A 298 -20.11 11.03 -15.51
C VAL A 298 -19.37 12.36 -15.41
N ALA A 299 -18.54 12.64 -16.42
CA ALA A 299 -17.77 13.88 -16.50
C ALA A 299 -18.68 15.12 -16.45
N GLY A 300 -18.24 16.15 -15.73
CA GLY A 300 -18.92 17.43 -15.54
C GLY A 300 -19.94 17.47 -14.40
N ASN A 301 -20.39 16.31 -13.88
CA ASN A 301 -21.41 16.26 -12.83
C ASN A 301 -20.81 16.41 -11.42
N SER A 302 -20.57 17.66 -11.00
CA SER A 302 -19.99 17.97 -9.68
C SER A 302 -20.88 17.50 -8.50
N PRO A 303 -20.35 17.36 -7.27
CA PRO A 303 -21.17 17.10 -6.08
C PRO A 303 -22.34 18.07 -5.91
N GLY A 304 -22.14 19.35 -6.27
CA GLY A 304 -23.19 20.35 -6.31
C GLY A 304 -24.29 20.03 -7.33
N THR A 305 -23.90 19.77 -8.58
CA THR A 305 -24.84 19.38 -9.65
C THR A 305 -25.64 18.14 -9.26
N ALA A 306 -24.96 17.10 -8.76
CA ALA A 306 -25.58 15.85 -8.34
C ALA A 306 -26.57 16.05 -7.18
N ALA A 307 -26.23 16.86 -6.18
CA ALA A 307 -27.14 17.21 -5.09
C ALA A 307 -28.33 18.06 -5.56
N GLY A 308 -28.13 18.97 -6.52
CA GLY A 308 -29.21 19.77 -7.10
C GLY A 308 -30.20 18.92 -7.90
N LEU A 309 -29.70 18.00 -8.73
CA LEU A 309 -30.52 17.01 -9.44
C LEU A 309 -31.31 16.10 -8.49
N LEU A 310 -30.68 15.69 -7.38
CA LEU A 310 -31.36 14.94 -6.32
C LEU A 310 -32.48 15.76 -5.67
N ALA A 311 -32.26 17.05 -5.39
CA ALA A 311 -33.28 17.96 -4.86
C ALA A 311 -34.45 18.11 -5.83
N LYS A 312 -34.16 18.34 -7.12
CA LYS A 312 -35.17 18.45 -8.18
C LYS A 312 -36.03 17.18 -8.26
N LYS A 313 -35.39 16.01 -8.24
CA LYS A 313 -36.09 14.72 -8.28
C LYS A 313 -36.95 14.50 -7.03
N ALA A 314 -36.43 14.81 -5.84
CA ALA A 314 -37.20 14.71 -4.60
C ALA A 314 -38.44 15.63 -4.59
N ALA A 315 -38.33 16.83 -5.20
CA ALA A 315 -39.46 17.72 -5.37
C ALA A 315 -40.51 17.17 -6.36
N ALA A 316 -40.07 16.54 -7.45
CA ALA A 316 -40.95 15.92 -8.45
C ALA A 316 -41.67 14.66 -7.93
N ASP A 317 -40.99 13.82 -7.14
CA ASP A 317 -41.50 12.55 -6.63
C ASP A 317 -42.48 12.71 -5.44
N GLY A 318 -42.88 13.95 -5.10
CA GLY A 318 -43.82 14.22 -4.02
C GLY A 318 -43.26 13.91 -2.62
N ALA A 319 -41.95 13.69 -2.47
CA ALA A 319 -41.28 13.42 -1.20
C ALA A 319 -41.36 14.58 -0.19
N GLY A 320 -41.94 15.71 -0.61
CA GLY A 320 -42.32 16.84 0.22
C GLY A 320 -41.18 17.82 0.48
N LYS A 321 -41.56 19.05 0.84
CA LYS A 321 -40.63 20.16 1.17
C LYS A 321 -39.62 19.77 2.25
N SER A 322 -39.98 18.87 3.17
CA SER A 322 -39.13 18.37 4.25
C SER A 322 -37.89 17.61 3.75
N ALA A 323 -38.05 16.71 2.77
CA ALA A 323 -36.92 15.95 2.21
C ALA A 323 -35.91 16.87 1.50
N THR A 324 -36.41 17.87 0.78
CA THR A 324 -35.58 18.87 0.09
C THR A 324 -34.82 19.74 1.08
N VAL A 325 -35.47 20.18 2.18
CA VAL A 325 -34.81 20.95 3.26
C VAL A 325 -33.74 20.10 3.97
N ALA A 326 -34.01 18.82 4.23
CA ALA A 326 -33.02 17.93 4.81
C ALA A 326 -31.79 17.74 3.91
N LEU A 327 -31.99 17.66 2.59
CA LEU A 327 -30.91 17.58 1.62
C LEU A 327 -30.09 18.88 1.59
N HIS A 328 -30.73 20.05 1.55
CA HIS A 328 -30.03 21.34 1.64
C HIS A 328 -29.15 21.41 2.89
N ARG A 329 -29.68 20.98 4.04
CA ARG A 329 -28.92 20.98 5.30
C ARG A 329 -27.71 20.04 5.22
N ARG A 330 -27.89 18.81 4.71
CA ARG A 330 -26.79 17.85 4.55
C ARG A 330 -25.71 18.35 3.60
N PHE A 331 -26.12 18.94 2.48
CA PHE A 331 -25.22 19.50 1.50
C PHE A 331 -24.49 20.74 2.06
N GLY A 332 -25.18 21.61 2.79
CA GLY A 332 -24.58 22.74 3.49
C GLY A 332 -23.50 22.30 4.50
N VAL A 333 -23.76 21.22 5.24
CA VAL A 333 -22.76 20.62 6.16
C VAL A 333 -21.54 20.09 5.39
N LEU A 334 -21.75 19.44 4.24
CA LEU A 334 -20.65 19.01 3.37
C LEU A 334 -19.80 20.19 2.90
N LEU A 335 -20.42 21.32 2.52
CA LEU A 335 -19.68 22.52 2.11
C LEU A 335 -18.84 23.08 3.26
N THR A 336 -19.27 22.95 4.51
CA THR A 336 -18.54 23.48 5.67
C THR A 336 -17.37 22.61 6.13
N SER A 337 -17.10 21.47 5.49
CA SER A 337 -16.00 20.57 5.84
C SER A 337 -14.67 21.31 6.00
N VAL A 338 -14.02 21.14 7.14
CA VAL A 338 -12.77 21.83 7.48
C VAL A 338 -11.56 21.20 6.77
N ASP A 339 -11.55 19.87 6.69
CA ASP A 339 -10.49 19.09 6.07
C ASP A 339 -11.04 17.99 5.14
N VAL A 340 -10.12 17.25 4.50
CA VAL A 340 -10.46 16.16 3.58
C VAL A 340 -11.17 15.00 4.27
N ASP A 341 -10.83 14.68 5.52
CA ASP A 341 -11.42 13.54 6.24
C ASP A 341 -12.90 13.82 6.57
N GLU A 342 -13.20 15.04 7.02
CA GLU A 342 -14.56 15.51 7.23
C GLU A 342 -15.35 15.52 5.91
N LEU A 343 -14.75 16.01 4.81
CA LEU A 343 -15.36 16.00 3.49
C LEU A 343 -15.72 14.57 3.04
N VAL A 344 -14.79 13.61 3.19
CA VAL A 344 -15.04 12.20 2.87
C VAL A 344 -16.16 11.62 3.72
N MET A 345 -16.21 11.93 5.02
CA MET A 345 -17.29 11.50 5.90
C MET A 345 -18.66 12.00 5.41
N HIS A 346 -18.77 13.27 5.06
CA HIS A 346 -20.03 13.83 4.55
C HIS A 346 -20.41 13.24 3.19
N LEU A 347 -19.45 13.03 2.30
CA LEU A 347 -19.66 12.34 1.01
C LEU A 347 -20.15 10.90 1.19
N ARG A 348 -19.62 10.15 2.15
CA ARG A 348 -20.11 8.79 2.48
C ARG A 348 -21.59 8.79 2.87
N SER A 349 -22.08 9.87 3.48
CA SER A 349 -23.49 10.03 3.83
C SER A 349 -24.38 10.46 2.65
N LEU A 350 -23.80 11.15 1.66
CA LEU A 350 -24.50 11.65 0.47
C LEU A 350 -24.63 10.58 -0.62
N ILE A 351 -23.58 9.78 -0.84
CA ILE A 351 -23.53 8.80 -1.92
C ILE A 351 -24.68 7.79 -1.90
N PRO A 352 -25.14 7.24 -0.76
CA PRO A 352 -26.30 6.36 -0.74
C PRO A 352 -27.57 7.03 -1.30
N LEU A 353 -27.76 8.34 -1.09
CA LEU A 353 -28.89 9.08 -1.65
C LEU A 353 -28.76 9.23 -3.17
N LEU A 354 -27.56 9.55 -3.66
CA LEU A 354 -27.27 9.63 -5.09
C LEU A 354 -27.45 8.26 -5.77
N ASN A 355 -26.97 7.20 -5.14
CA ASN A 355 -27.12 5.82 -5.58
C ASN A 355 -28.60 5.45 -5.71
N GLN A 356 -29.42 5.69 -4.67
CA GLN A 356 -30.85 5.37 -4.70
C GLN A 356 -31.60 6.15 -5.79
N ALA A 357 -31.23 7.42 -5.99
CA ALA A 357 -31.84 8.25 -7.02
C ALA A 357 -31.32 7.96 -8.44
N GLY A 358 -30.24 7.19 -8.59
CA GLY A 358 -29.56 6.97 -9.86
C GLY A 358 -28.93 8.25 -10.42
N VAL A 359 -28.45 9.14 -9.56
CA VAL A 359 -27.73 10.35 -9.97
C VAL A 359 -26.24 10.05 -10.00
N ALA A 360 -25.59 10.25 -11.15
CA ALA A 360 -24.16 10.02 -11.33
C ALA A 360 -23.31 11.12 -10.65
N LEU A 361 -21.99 10.95 -10.64
CA LEU A 361 -21.03 11.92 -10.10
C LEU A 361 -19.75 11.93 -10.94
N ASP A 362 -19.12 13.08 -11.10
CA ASP A 362 -17.78 13.19 -11.68
C ASP A 362 -16.72 12.87 -10.61
N TYR A 363 -16.20 11.65 -10.67
CA TYR A 363 -15.14 11.18 -9.76
C TYR A 363 -13.77 11.80 -10.02
N ASP A 364 -13.51 12.38 -11.20
CA ASP A 364 -12.25 13.08 -11.46
C ASP A 364 -12.25 14.45 -10.76
N LEU A 365 -13.36 15.18 -10.87
CA LEU A 365 -13.59 16.40 -10.08
C LEU A 365 -13.55 16.11 -8.58
N LEU A 366 -14.15 15.00 -8.16
CA LEU A 366 -14.15 14.60 -6.76
C LEU A 366 -12.74 14.28 -6.26
N ARG A 367 -11.97 13.42 -6.96
CA ARG A 367 -10.58 13.09 -6.57
C ARG A 367 -9.74 14.35 -6.47
N ASN A 368 -9.85 15.28 -7.43
CA ASN A 368 -9.09 16.52 -7.39
C ASN A 368 -9.46 17.39 -6.18
N ALA A 369 -10.76 17.48 -5.85
CA ALA A 369 -11.21 18.17 -4.65
C ALA A 369 -10.63 17.54 -3.38
N LEU A 370 -10.74 16.22 -3.23
CA LEU A 370 -10.19 15.48 -2.09
C LEU A 370 -8.67 15.69 -1.94
N ARG A 371 -7.93 15.73 -3.05
CA ARG A 371 -6.47 15.95 -3.01
C ARG A 371 -6.09 17.35 -2.50
N THR A 372 -6.88 18.36 -2.85
CA THR A 372 -6.52 19.78 -2.69
C THR A 372 -7.26 20.54 -1.62
N TRP A 373 -8.32 19.95 -1.05
CA TRP A 373 -9.24 20.62 -0.14
C TRP A 373 -8.51 21.40 0.96
N ASP A 374 -7.62 20.72 1.67
CA ASP A 374 -6.83 21.22 2.79
C ASP A 374 -5.32 21.25 2.46
N ASP A 375 -4.93 21.31 1.18
CA ASP A 375 -3.51 21.37 0.78
C ASP A 375 -2.89 22.70 1.25
N PRO A 376 -1.91 22.69 2.18
CA PRO A 376 -1.29 23.91 2.69
C PRO A 376 -0.60 24.74 1.60
N ARG A 377 -0.23 24.10 0.47
CA ARG A 377 0.40 24.78 -0.68
C ARG A 377 -0.61 25.47 -1.58
N ARG A 378 -1.90 25.22 -1.41
CA ARG A 378 -2.98 25.81 -2.23
C ARG A 378 -4.09 26.39 -1.35
N PRO A 379 -3.76 27.37 -0.48
CA PRO A 379 -4.75 28.00 0.37
C PRO A 379 -5.88 28.62 -0.47
N GLY A 380 -7.13 28.37 -0.10
CA GLY A 380 -8.32 28.87 -0.81
C GLY A 380 -8.99 27.87 -1.76
N THR A 381 -8.38 26.70 -2.01
CA THR A 381 -8.97 25.69 -2.91
C THR A 381 -10.31 25.15 -2.38
N ALA A 382 -10.43 24.91 -1.06
CA ALA A 382 -11.72 24.58 -0.45
C ALA A 382 -12.78 25.65 -0.71
N THR A 383 -12.45 26.94 -0.55
CA THR A 383 -13.38 28.05 -0.81
C THR A 383 -13.84 28.06 -2.26
N PHE A 384 -12.93 27.83 -3.21
CA PHE A 384 -13.27 27.71 -4.63
C PHE A 384 -14.26 26.57 -4.88
N PHE A 385 -14.02 25.37 -4.33
CA PHE A 385 -14.95 24.26 -4.49
C PHE A 385 -16.29 24.52 -3.81
N ARG A 386 -16.31 25.13 -2.62
CA ARG A 386 -17.55 25.52 -1.92
C ARG A 386 -18.42 26.40 -2.79
N GLN A 387 -17.87 27.50 -3.31
CA GLN A 387 -18.60 28.43 -4.18
C GLN A 387 -19.06 27.78 -5.47
N ARG A 388 -18.19 26.96 -6.10
CA ARG A 388 -18.54 26.25 -7.32
C ARG A 388 -19.69 25.27 -7.08
N TRP A 389 -19.59 24.42 -6.07
CA TRP A 389 -20.59 23.40 -5.78
C TRP A 389 -21.91 24.01 -5.30
N ASP A 390 -21.89 25.11 -4.55
CA ASP A 390 -23.09 25.84 -4.15
C ASP A 390 -23.83 26.43 -5.37
N ARG A 391 -23.10 27.09 -6.27
CA ARG A 391 -23.67 27.58 -7.54
C ARG A 391 -24.21 26.45 -8.41
N ASP A 392 -23.45 25.38 -8.58
CA ASP A 392 -23.84 24.22 -9.39
C ASP A 392 -25.11 23.55 -8.82
N PHE A 393 -25.21 23.48 -7.48
CA PHE A 393 -26.40 23.00 -6.79
C PHE A 393 -27.64 23.82 -7.12
N HIS A 394 -27.58 25.14 -6.97
CA HIS A 394 -28.72 26.02 -7.26
C HIS A 394 -29.13 26.00 -8.73
N THR A 395 -28.15 25.96 -9.63
CA THR A 395 -28.39 25.86 -11.07
C THR A 395 -29.13 24.56 -11.41
N ALA A 396 -28.67 23.42 -10.90
CA ALA A 396 -29.26 22.11 -11.19
C ALA A 396 -30.60 21.86 -10.48
N ALA A 397 -30.84 22.48 -9.32
CA ALA A 397 -32.11 22.38 -8.61
C ALA A 397 -33.23 23.20 -9.28
N THR A 398 -32.89 24.23 -10.06
CA THR A 398 -33.85 25.16 -10.69
C THR A 398 -34.03 24.93 -12.19
N SER A 399 -33.02 24.43 -12.89
CA SER A 399 -33.13 23.93 -14.27
C SER A 399 -33.99 22.68 -14.28
#